data_AF-A0A925RLC2-F1
#
_entry.id   AF-A0A925RLC2-F1
#
_cell.length_a   1.000
_cell.length_b   1.000
_cell.length_c   1.000
_cell.angle_alpha   90.00
_cell.angle_beta   90.00
_cell.angle_gamma   90.00
#
_symmetry.space_group_name_H-M   'P 1'
#
loop_
_entity.id
_entity.type
_entity.pdbx_description
1 polymer ?
#
loop_
_entity_poly.entity_id
_entity_poly.type
_entity_poly.pdbx_seq_one_letter_code
_entity_poly.pdbx_strand_id
1 'polypeptide(L)'
;SVVRALAADAKTITHVMAVNPESANADRVLASVAADGSFSLALTVGRPYVLVFIDRTAVGAEMVVGMFRAGTLDTVSAQLAGHLEVGEVMVEPSVQTAAIGISYDDLLVGLGLSASAAAYLGSVDDLSLRYANPDIDGDGTIDMEQGRRYGLDFHVRANLRRNGHNVTVDDLTDQVFPDSGPDAAVPVFNLTSAYALYPASFDSTTYVAQTGMSTALTHGAVFLATQEDGSLPALATSFSGVNFGDTRGWGADYNYEARIGLELPGSGGSPATLAYTLGASGTTLTFTNVVTRTRASLTESGSLAIFVKLVTQDGHYTSIDYRWMKRASATSWVPATAEEIALTISSGGGYVSIHRAPAWNNEFGAEIPAQPSGSIAWTWQTTGPDDICGLAVSFDDKLGLRHFVGGADANAGVTCTF
;
A
#
# COMPACT_ATOMS: atom_id res chain seq x y z
N SER A 1 -16.21 -11.85 21.61
CA SER A 1 -17.00 -13.03 22.02
C SER A 1 -16.13 -14.27 22.08
N VAL A 2 -16.70 -15.47 22.19
CA VAL A 2 -15.99 -16.74 22.40
C VAL A 2 -15.86 -17.46 21.05
N VAL A 3 -14.73 -17.26 20.37
CA VAL A 3 -14.38 -17.93 19.09
C VAL A 3 -13.38 -19.04 19.37
N ARG A 4 -13.66 -20.30 19.05
CA ARG A 4 -12.73 -21.41 19.30
C ARG A 4 -11.81 -21.66 18.13
N ALA A 5 -10.49 -21.67 18.33
CA ALA A 5 -9.54 -22.10 17.30
C ALA A 5 -9.09 -23.55 17.54
N LEU A 6 -9.18 -24.40 16.52
CA LEU A 6 -8.61 -25.75 16.51
C LEU A 6 -7.56 -25.88 15.41
N ALA A 7 -6.35 -26.33 15.75
CA ALA A 7 -5.34 -26.71 14.78
C ALA A 7 -5.46 -28.21 14.46
N ALA A 8 -5.39 -28.57 13.18
CA ALA A 8 -5.47 -29.97 12.74
C ALA A 8 -4.19 -30.80 13.07
N ASP A 9 -3.06 -30.14 13.40
CA ASP A 9 -1.75 -30.74 13.69
C ASP A 9 -1.13 -30.18 15.00
N ALA A 10 0.01 -30.76 15.44
CA ALA A 10 0.67 -30.54 16.73
C ALA A 10 1.14 -29.11 17.09
N LYS A 11 0.84 -28.08 16.27
CA LYS A 11 1.13 -26.67 16.61
C LYS A 11 0.06 -26.12 17.56
N THR A 12 0.47 -25.38 18.58
CA THR A 12 -0.46 -24.81 19.57
C THR A 12 -0.76 -23.36 19.22
N ILE A 13 -2.04 -23.01 19.08
CA ILE A 13 -2.42 -21.60 18.89
C ILE A 13 -2.47 -20.94 20.26
N THR A 14 -1.56 -20.00 20.47
CA THR A 14 -1.40 -19.25 21.73
C THR A 14 -1.95 -17.84 21.66
N HIS A 15 -1.92 -17.23 20.47
CA HIS A 15 -2.40 -15.88 20.23
C HIS A 15 -3.10 -15.78 18.87
N VAL A 16 -3.92 -14.74 18.74
CA VAL A 16 -4.42 -14.26 17.46
C VAL A 16 -4.02 -12.79 17.34
N MET A 17 -3.40 -12.44 16.23
CA MET A 17 -3.01 -11.07 15.88
C MET A 17 -3.87 -10.58 14.73
N ALA A 18 -4.36 -9.36 14.81
CA ALA A 18 -4.93 -8.63 13.69
C ALA A 18 -3.94 -7.54 13.26
N VAL A 19 -3.63 -7.44 11.98
CA VAL A 19 -2.72 -6.42 11.45
C VAL A 19 -3.39 -5.63 10.34
N ASN A 20 -3.53 -4.32 10.57
CA ASN A 20 -3.90 -3.36 9.56
C ASN A 20 -2.64 -2.83 8.86
N PRO A 21 -2.49 -3.04 7.55
CA PRO A 21 -1.28 -2.72 6.78
C PRO A 21 -1.12 -1.21 6.46
N GLU A 22 -1.67 -0.30 7.26
CA GLU A 22 -1.63 1.15 7.02
C GLU A 22 -0.20 1.63 6.71
N SER A 23 -0.05 2.34 5.59
CA SER A 23 1.24 2.83 5.10
C SER A 23 1.95 3.62 6.19
N ALA A 24 3.25 3.37 6.34
CA ALA A 24 4.11 3.98 7.33
C ALA A 24 3.71 3.80 8.81
N ASN A 25 2.64 3.09 9.17
CA ASN A 25 2.29 2.87 10.58
C ASN A 25 1.25 1.75 10.74
N ALA A 26 1.65 0.50 10.46
CA ALA A 26 0.75 -0.64 10.60
C ALA A 26 0.21 -0.72 12.04
N ASP A 27 -1.11 -0.76 12.17
CA ASP A 27 -1.79 -0.94 13.46
C ASP A 27 -1.97 -2.43 13.73
N ARG A 28 -1.74 -2.85 14.97
CA ARG A 28 -1.78 -4.26 15.33
C ARG A 28 -2.52 -4.45 16.63
N VAL A 29 -3.33 -5.51 16.69
CA VAL A 29 -4.07 -5.94 17.88
C VAL A 29 -3.70 -7.38 18.18
N LEU A 30 -3.37 -7.69 19.43
CA LEU A 30 -2.99 -9.04 19.87
C LEU A 30 -3.94 -9.52 20.96
N ALA A 31 -4.44 -10.75 20.83
CA ALA A 31 -5.24 -11.40 21.84
C ALA A 31 -4.64 -12.78 22.18
N SER A 32 -4.54 -13.10 23.46
CA SER A 32 -4.21 -14.46 23.88
C SER A 32 -5.40 -15.38 23.69
N VAL A 33 -5.13 -16.63 23.32
CA VAL A 33 -6.13 -17.70 23.23
C VAL A 33 -6.30 -18.32 24.62
N ALA A 34 -7.53 -18.35 25.12
CA ALA A 34 -7.85 -18.95 26.40
C ALA A 34 -7.79 -20.49 26.35
N ALA A 35 -7.80 -21.13 27.53
CA ALA A 35 -7.71 -22.59 27.63
C ALA A 35 -8.87 -23.35 26.95
N ASP A 36 -10.01 -22.70 26.75
CA ASP A 36 -11.16 -23.24 26.03
C ASP A 36 -11.12 -22.95 24.51
N GLY A 37 -10.01 -22.40 24.01
CA GLY A 37 -9.78 -22.00 22.64
C GLY A 37 -10.31 -20.60 22.30
N SER A 38 -10.91 -19.90 23.25
CA SER A 38 -11.59 -18.62 22.99
C SER A 38 -10.65 -17.43 22.82
N PHE A 39 -10.97 -16.51 21.91
CA PHE A 39 -10.30 -15.22 21.76
C PHE A 39 -11.26 -14.11 21.31
N SER A 40 -10.87 -12.85 21.50
CA SER A 40 -11.62 -11.69 21.05
C SER A 40 -10.66 -10.57 20.64
N LEU A 41 -10.91 -9.95 19.49
CA LEU A 41 -10.14 -8.82 18.96
C LEU A 41 -11.04 -7.59 18.87
N ALA A 42 -10.51 -6.43 19.25
CA ALA A 42 -11.19 -5.14 19.07
C ALA A 42 -10.59 -4.45 17.84
N LEU A 43 -11.37 -4.40 16.75
CA LEU A 43 -10.93 -3.85 15.47
C LEU A 43 -11.62 -2.52 15.19
N THR A 44 -10.89 -1.60 14.54
CA THR A 44 -11.45 -0.32 14.12
C THR A 44 -12.22 -0.47 12.80
N VAL A 45 -13.44 0.04 12.74
CA VAL A 45 -14.30 0.04 11.55
C VAL A 45 -13.64 0.77 10.38
N GLY A 46 -13.83 0.24 9.18
CA GLY A 46 -13.35 0.80 7.91
C GLY A 46 -11.86 0.55 7.67
N ARG A 47 -11.20 -0.33 8.43
CA ARG A 47 -9.81 -0.71 8.23
C ARG A 47 -9.71 -2.20 7.89
N PRO A 48 -8.90 -2.60 6.91
CA PRO A 48 -8.65 -4.00 6.63
C PRO A 48 -7.69 -4.57 7.68
N TYR A 49 -7.90 -5.82 8.09
CA TYR A 49 -7.00 -6.54 8.98
C TYR A 49 -6.72 -7.93 8.43
N VAL A 50 -5.44 -8.30 8.39
CA VAL A 50 -5.01 -9.71 8.30
C VAL A 50 -5.16 -10.33 9.68
N LEU A 51 -5.81 -11.48 9.78
CA LEU A 51 -5.85 -12.24 11.03
C LEU A 51 -4.83 -13.38 10.98
N VAL A 52 -3.96 -13.44 11.97
CA VAL A 52 -2.85 -14.40 12.06
C VAL A 52 -2.99 -15.20 13.35
N PHE A 53 -2.97 -16.53 13.24
CA PHE A 53 -2.98 -17.46 14.36
C PHE A 53 -1.55 -17.86 14.69
N ILE A 54 -1.16 -17.69 15.96
CA ILE A 54 0.25 -17.65 16.37
C ILE A 54 0.58 -18.75 17.39
N ASP A 55 1.68 -19.47 17.15
CA ASP A 55 2.36 -20.31 18.13
C ASP A 55 3.59 -19.57 18.66
N ARG A 56 3.48 -19.02 19.88
CA ARG A 56 4.55 -18.24 20.52
C ARG A 56 5.81 -19.06 20.84
N THR A 57 5.78 -20.37 20.68
CA THR A 57 6.92 -21.26 20.98
C THR A 57 7.85 -21.44 19.78
N ALA A 58 7.38 -21.07 18.59
CA ALA A 58 8.20 -21.01 17.38
C ALA A 58 8.90 -19.64 17.26
N VAL A 59 9.71 -19.46 16.22
CA VAL A 59 10.53 -18.25 15.99
C VAL A 59 10.34 -17.75 14.57
N GLY A 60 10.32 -16.43 14.40
CA GLY A 60 10.14 -15.78 13.10
C GLY A 60 8.84 -16.20 12.41
N ALA A 61 8.92 -16.43 11.10
CA ALA A 61 7.78 -16.83 10.29
C ALA A 61 7.14 -18.17 10.73
N GLU A 62 7.88 -19.04 11.42
CA GLU A 62 7.33 -20.31 11.94
C GLU A 62 6.32 -20.13 13.07
N MET A 63 6.26 -18.93 13.67
CA MET A 63 5.20 -18.53 14.59
C MET A 63 3.82 -18.51 13.93
N VAL A 64 3.75 -18.34 12.60
CA VAL A 64 2.48 -18.35 11.86
C VAL A 64 1.98 -19.79 11.76
N VAL A 65 0.87 -20.08 12.43
CA VAL A 65 0.14 -21.36 12.33
C VAL A 65 -0.83 -21.31 11.16
N GLY A 66 -1.50 -20.17 10.98
CA GLY A 66 -2.34 -19.93 9.81
C GLY A 66 -2.86 -18.50 9.74
N MET A 67 -3.35 -18.13 8.58
CA MET A 67 -3.91 -16.82 8.28
C MET A 67 -5.35 -16.96 7.82
N PHE A 68 -6.19 -16.01 8.19
CA PHE A 68 -7.59 -15.99 7.77
C PHE A 68 -7.72 -16.05 6.25
N ARG A 69 -8.59 -16.94 5.77
CA ARG A 69 -9.05 -16.99 4.38
C ARG A 69 -10.52 -17.36 4.31
N ALA A 70 -11.31 -16.63 3.54
CA ALA A 70 -12.69 -16.98 3.27
C ALA A 70 -13.12 -16.49 1.88
N GLY A 71 -13.51 -17.41 0.99
CA GLY A 71 -13.88 -17.07 -0.37
C GLY A 71 -12.70 -16.42 -1.10
N THR A 72 -12.83 -15.14 -1.47
CA THR A 72 -11.77 -14.35 -2.08
C THR A 72 -11.04 -13.44 -1.09
N LEU A 73 -11.42 -13.45 0.19
CA LEU A 73 -10.87 -12.53 1.19
C LEU A 73 -9.71 -13.15 1.96
N ASP A 74 -8.60 -12.43 2.00
CA ASP A 74 -7.44 -12.66 2.88
C ASP A 74 -7.44 -11.66 4.06
N THR A 75 -8.31 -10.65 4.01
CA THR A 75 -8.51 -9.65 5.07
C THR A 75 -9.96 -9.54 5.54
N VAL A 76 -10.14 -9.10 6.79
CA VAL A 76 -11.43 -8.66 7.31
C VAL A 76 -11.49 -7.13 7.34
N SER A 77 -12.51 -6.53 6.72
CA SER A 77 -12.70 -5.08 6.70
C SER A 77 -14.14 -4.73 7.05
N ALA A 78 -14.43 -4.66 8.36
CA ALA A 78 -15.77 -4.36 8.85
C ALA A 78 -16.15 -2.91 8.51
N GLN A 79 -17.26 -2.72 7.79
CA GLN A 79 -17.84 -1.43 7.43
C GLN A 79 -18.90 -0.95 8.44
N LEU A 80 -19.27 -1.82 9.38
CA LEU A 80 -20.27 -1.57 10.40
C LEU A 80 -19.66 -1.72 11.79
N ALA A 81 -20.02 -0.81 12.69
CA ALA A 81 -19.73 -1.00 14.12
C ALA A 81 -20.61 -2.11 14.68
N GLY A 82 -20.03 -2.96 15.53
CA GLY A 82 -20.78 -4.03 16.15
C GLY A 82 -19.89 -5.17 16.59
N HIS A 83 -20.49 -6.36 16.60
CA HIS A 83 -19.86 -7.59 17.04
C HIS A 83 -20.12 -8.70 16.01
N LEU A 84 -19.07 -9.44 15.64
CA LEU A 84 -19.14 -10.56 14.71
C LEU A 84 -18.62 -11.83 15.37
N GLU A 85 -19.51 -12.84 15.47
CA GLU A 85 -19.13 -14.20 15.85
C GLU A 85 -18.69 -14.96 14.60
N VAL A 86 -17.42 -15.35 14.51
CA VAL A 86 -16.91 -16.13 13.36
C VAL A 86 -17.03 -17.65 13.56
N GLY A 87 -17.59 -18.10 14.69
CA GLY A 87 -17.81 -19.51 15.00
C GLY A 87 -16.52 -20.24 15.42
N GLU A 88 -16.42 -21.51 15.05
CA GLU A 88 -15.19 -22.30 15.21
C GLU A 88 -14.23 -22.00 14.06
N VAL A 89 -12.97 -21.72 14.37
CA VAL A 89 -11.92 -21.49 13.37
C VAL A 89 -11.09 -22.75 13.21
N MET A 90 -11.12 -23.29 12.00
CA MET A 90 -10.31 -24.45 11.61
C MET A 90 -9.01 -23.95 11.00
N VAL A 91 -7.88 -24.27 11.64
CA VAL A 91 -6.55 -23.90 11.16
C VAL A 91 -5.85 -25.12 10.57
N GLU A 92 -5.38 -24.99 9.33
CA GLU A 92 -4.61 -26.00 8.60
C GLU A 92 -3.14 -25.57 8.50
N PRO A 93 -2.25 -26.05 9.39
CA PRO A 93 -0.89 -25.55 9.47
C PRO A 93 -0.03 -25.88 8.25
N SER A 94 -0.35 -26.94 7.51
CA SER A 94 0.39 -27.38 6.32
C SER A 94 0.33 -26.39 5.16
N VAL A 95 -0.76 -25.61 5.07
CA VAL A 95 -0.97 -24.57 4.05
C VAL A 95 -1.13 -23.17 4.68
N GLN A 96 -0.93 -23.06 6.00
CA GLN A 96 -1.07 -21.84 6.78
C GLN A 96 -2.40 -21.09 6.55
N THR A 97 -3.51 -21.83 6.46
CA THR A 97 -4.84 -21.21 6.29
C THR A 97 -5.70 -21.40 7.54
N ALA A 98 -6.58 -20.44 7.79
CA ALA A 98 -7.56 -20.46 8.87
C ALA A 98 -8.94 -20.12 8.30
N ALA A 99 -9.84 -21.10 8.33
CA ALA A 99 -11.21 -20.96 7.86
C ALA A 99 -12.16 -20.73 9.05
N ILE A 100 -13.07 -19.78 8.91
CA ILE A 100 -14.11 -19.50 9.90
C ILE A 100 -15.30 -20.45 9.76
N GLY A 101 -16.05 -20.65 10.85
CA GLY A 101 -17.12 -21.64 10.95
C GLY A 101 -18.50 -21.15 10.52
N ILE A 102 -18.65 -19.85 10.23
CA ILE A 102 -19.87 -19.26 9.64
C ILE A 102 -19.82 -19.32 8.12
N SER A 103 -20.98 -19.19 7.47
CA SER A 103 -21.03 -19.13 6.00
C SER A 103 -20.37 -17.85 5.47
N TYR A 104 -19.91 -17.88 4.21
CA TYR A 104 -19.33 -16.70 3.58
C TYR A 104 -20.35 -15.56 3.47
N ASP A 105 -21.62 -15.86 3.17
CA ASP A 105 -22.67 -14.84 3.11
C ASP A 105 -22.92 -14.21 4.49
N ASP A 106 -22.95 -15.00 5.56
CA ASP A 106 -23.09 -14.48 6.93
C ASP A 106 -21.88 -13.62 7.34
N LEU A 107 -20.67 -14.00 6.91
CA LEU A 107 -19.46 -13.20 7.09
C LEU A 107 -19.62 -11.84 6.41
N LEU A 108 -20.03 -11.81 5.13
CA LEU A 108 -20.19 -10.55 4.39
C LEU A 108 -21.24 -9.66 5.03
N VAL A 109 -22.39 -10.22 5.43
CA VAL A 109 -23.42 -9.49 6.17
C VAL A 109 -22.87 -8.92 7.49
N GLY A 110 -22.12 -9.73 8.24
CA GLY A 110 -21.50 -9.31 9.50
C GLY A 110 -20.44 -8.22 9.34
N LEU A 111 -19.70 -8.23 8.22
CA LEU A 111 -18.74 -7.18 7.86
C LEU A 111 -19.43 -5.95 7.23
N GLY A 112 -20.69 -6.05 6.83
CA GLY A 112 -21.37 -5.00 6.08
C GLY A 112 -20.83 -4.81 4.65
N LEU A 113 -20.34 -5.89 4.04
CA LEU A 113 -19.80 -5.90 2.68
C LEU A 113 -20.83 -6.43 1.69
N SER A 114 -20.98 -5.76 0.55
CA SER A 114 -21.64 -6.34 -0.61
C SER A 114 -20.75 -7.43 -1.24
N ALA A 115 -21.34 -8.35 -2.02
CA ALA A 115 -20.57 -9.34 -2.76
C ALA A 115 -19.57 -8.70 -3.74
N SER A 116 -19.95 -7.58 -4.36
CA SER A 116 -19.06 -6.79 -5.23
C SER A 116 -17.91 -6.13 -4.47
N ALA A 117 -18.17 -5.60 -3.27
CA ALA A 117 -17.13 -5.05 -2.41
C ALA A 117 -16.15 -6.12 -1.94
N ALA A 118 -16.65 -7.30 -1.56
CA ALA A 118 -15.81 -8.42 -1.15
C ALA A 118 -14.95 -8.93 -2.31
N ALA A 119 -15.53 -9.05 -3.52
CA ALA A 119 -14.77 -9.43 -4.71
C ALA A 119 -13.71 -8.38 -5.09
N TYR A 120 -14.02 -7.09 -4.91
CA TYR A 120 -13.05 -6.03 -5.15
C TYR A 120 -11.91 -6.05 -4.12
N LEU A 121 -12.23 -6.09 -2.81
CA LEU A 121 -11.24 -6.17 -1.75
C LEU A 121 -10.35 -7.41 -1.91
N GLY A 122 -10.95 -8.57 -2.13
CA GLY A 122 -10.24 -9.83 -2.37
C GLY A 122 -9.35 -9.86 -3.63
N SER A 123 -9.51 -8.90 -4.54
CA SER A 123 -8.62 -8.77 -5.71
C SER A 123 -7.33 -8.01 -5.41
N VAL A 124 -7.22 -7.38 -4.24
CA VAL A 124 -6.10 -6.51 -3.86
C VAL A 124 -5.53 -6.79 -2.48
N ASP A 125 -6.25 -7.48 -1.60
CA ASP A 125 -5.92 -7.59 -0.18
C ASP A 125 -4.74 -8.50 0.15
N ASP A 126 -4.30 -9.36 -0.79
CA ASP A 126 -3.03 -10.10 -0.73
C ASP A 126 -1.83 -9.21 -0.35
N LEU A 127 -1.85 -7.93 -0.77
CA LEU A 127 -0.82 -6.95 -0.42
C LEU A 127 -0.58 -6.90 1.09
N SER A 128 -1.64 -7.02 1.90
CA SER A 128 -1.60 -6.91 3.35
C SER A 128 -0.86 -8.07 4.04
N LEU A 129 -0.74 -9.23 3.38
CA LEU A 129 -0.15 -10.44 3.96
C LEU A 129 1.32 -10.28 4.35
N ARG A 130 2.02 -9.28 3.79
CA ARG A 130 3.42 -8.95 4.14
C ARG A 130 3.65 -8.58 5.61
N TYR A 131 2.58 -8.30 6.36
CA TYR A 131 2.65 -8.02 7.80
C TYR A 131 2.23 -9.21 8.67
N ALA A 132 2.01 -10.38 8.08
CA ALA A 132 1.56 -11.55 8.83
C ALA A 132 2.62 -12.08 9.80
N ASN A 133 3.91 -11.83 9.55
CA ASN A 133 4.98 -12.26 10.45
C ASN A 133 4.90 -11.53 11.81
N PRO A 134 4.68 -12.24 12.94
CA PRO A 134 4.60 -11.64 14.27
C PRO A 134 5.97 -11.38 14.92
N ASP A 135 7.05 -11.94 14.38
CA ASP A 135 8.43 -11.85 14.87
C ASP A 135 9.35 -11.50 13.69
N ILE A 136 9.39 -10.22 13.34
CA ILE A 136 10.08 -9.73 12.14
C ILE A 136 11.59 -9.72 12.36
N ASP A 137 12.09 -9.46 13.58
CA ASP A 137 13.52 -9.47 13.85
C ASP A 137 14.09 -10.85 14.23
N GLY A 138 13.23 -11.85 14.42
CA GLY A 138 13.60 -13.25 14.61
C GLY A 138 14.15 -13.54 16.01
N ASP A 139 13.80 -12.75 17.02
CA ASP A 139 14.31 -12.91 18.38
C ASP A 139 13.54 -13.94 19.23
N GLY A 140 12.47 -14.52 18.67
CA GLY A 140 11.64 -15.53 19.32
C GLY A 140 10.56 -14.94 20.24
N THR A 141 10.38 -13.62 20.22
CA THR A 141 9.28 -12.92 20.90
C THR A 141 8.35 -12.30 19.87
N ILE A 142 7.05 -12.24 20.18
CA ILE A 142 6.13 -11.47 19.34
C ILE A 142 6.52 -9.99 19.45
N ASP A 143 6.81 -9.33 18.32
CA ASP A 143 7.30 -7.94 18.25
C ASP A 143 6.42 -6.98 19.08
N MET A 144 5.09 -7.20 19.01
CA MET A 144 4.11 -6.40 19.74
C MET A 144 4.22 -6.51 21.27
N GLU A 145 4.59 -7.68 21.81
CA GLU A 145 4.82 -7.86 23.26
C GLU A 145 6.02 -7.02 23.73
N GLN A 146 6.94 -6.68 22.83
CA GLN A 146 8.11 -5.84 23.09
C GLN A 146 7.86 -4.36 22.73
N GLY A 147 6.67 -4.01 22.25
CA GLY A 147 6.37 -2.67 21.74
C GLY A 147 7.15 -2.31 20.46
N ARG A 148 7.72 -3.31 19.78
CA ARG A 148 8.40 -3.14 18.49
C ARG A 148 7.34 -3.10 17.39
N ARG A 149 7.56 -2.20 16.44
CA ARG A 149 6.71 -2.03 15.27
C ARG A 149 7.61 -2.08 14.07
N TYR A 150 7.34 -3.04 13.19
CA TYR A 150 8.03 -3.13 11.91
C TYR A 150 7.02 -3.03 10.79
N GLY A 151 7.46 -2.46 9.67
CA GLY A 151 6.65 -2.39 8.48
C GLY A 151 7.44 -2.44 7.19
N LEU A 152 6.71 -2.75 6.12
CA LEU A 152 7.22 -2.77 4.76
C LEU A 152 6.28 -1.91 3.90
N ASP A 153 6.78 -0.77 3.43
CA ASP A 153 6.00 0.16 2.62
C ASP A 153 6.51 0.16 1.17
N PHE A 154 5.59 0.29 0.21
CA PHE A 154 5.92 0.34 -1.21
C PHE A 154 5.36 1.61 -1.81
N HIS A 155 6.21 2.35 -2.52
CA HIS A 155 5.81 3.54 -3.26
C HIS A 155 5.83 3.20 -4.73
N VAL A 156 4.70 3.30 -5.39
CA VAL A 156 4.58 3.12 -6.85
C VAL A 156 4.27 4.46 -7.49
N ARG A 157 5.07 4.86 -8.48
CA ARG A 157 4.87 6.10 -9.22
C ARG A 157 4.64 5.79 -10.69
N ALA A 158 3.69 6.52 -11.25
CA ALA A 158 3.38 6.46 -12.66
C ALA A 158 3.32 7.87 -13.25
N ASN A 159 3.92 8.02 -14.42
CA ASN A 159 3.60 9.15 -15.28
C ASN A 159 2.30 8.81 -16.01
N LEU A 160 1.31 9.71 -15.99
CA LEU A 160 0.19 9.60 -16.90
C LEU A 160 0.64 9.99 -18.30
N ARG A 161 0.40 9.11 -19.28
CA ARG A 161 0.62 9.40 -20.69
C ARG A 161 -0.67 9.54 -21.46
N ARG A 162 -0.70 10.50 -22.37
CA ARG A 162 -1.77 10.72 -23.35
C ARG A 162 -1.12 10.90 -24.70
N ASN A 163 -1.63 10.25 -25.74
CA ASN A 163 -1.14 10.43 -27.12
C ASN A 163 0.39 10.35 -27.26
N GLY A 164 1.00 9.39 -26.55
CA GLY A 164 2.44 9.10 -26.60
C GLY A 164 3.36 10.06 -25.84
N HIS A 165 2.84 11.09 -25.17
CA HIS A 165 3.61 12.00 -24.31
C HIS A 165 3.12 11.94 -22.86
N ASN A 166 3.94 12.39 -21.92
CA ASN A 166 3.49 12.60 -20.55
C ASN A 166 2.48 13.76 -20.54
N VAL A 167 1.44 13.64 -19.72
CA VAL A 167 0.48 14.71 -19.46
C VAL A 167 1.21 15.97 -19.01
N THR A 168 0.80 17.11 -19.55
CA THR A 168 1.29 18.44 -19.16
C THR A 168 0.26 19.22 -18.34
N VAL A 169 0.68 20.33 -17.72
CA VAL A 169 -0.24 21.26 -17.03
C VAL A 169 -1.34 21.77 -17.97
N ASP A 170 -1.04 21.99 -19.25
CA ASP A 170 -2.03 22.37 -20.28
C ASP A 170 -3.08 21.28 -20.53
N ASP A 171 -2.71 20.00 -20.46
CA ASP A 171 -3.67 18.89 -20.59
C ASP A 171 -4.66 18.84 -19.43
N LEU A 172 -4.31 19.40 -18.27
CA LEU A 172 -5.15 19.49 -17.08
C LEU A 172 -5.91 20.81 -16.98
N THR A 173 -5.47 21.84 -17.71
CA THR A 173 -6.03 23.19 -17.63
C THR A 173 -7.34 23.25 -18.38
N ASP A 174 -8.42 23.51 -17.63
CA ASP A 174 -9.81 23.56 -18.08
C ASP A 174 -10.30 22.30 -18.83
N GLN A 175 -9.57 21.19 -18.71
CA GLN A 175 -9.85 19.92 -19.38
C GLN A 175 -9.96 18.78 -18.37
N VAL A 176 -10.87 17.84 -18.65
CA VAL A 176 -10.93 16.54 -17.97
C VAL A 176 -10.43 15.50 -18.95
N PHE A 177 -9.61 14.57 -18.47
CA PHE A 177 -9.16 13.47 -19.33
C PHE A 177 -10.34 12.68 -19.89
N PRO A 178 -10.24 12.23 -21.16
CA PRO A 178 -11.16 11.24 -21.70
C PRO A 178 -11.18 9.99 -20.82
N ASP A 179 -12.38 9.49 -20.54
CA ASP A 179 -12.58 8.26 -19.77
C ASP A 179 -12.41 7.00 -20.62
N SER A 180 -12.40 7.12 -21.95
CA SER A 180 -12.37 5.98 -22.85
C SER A 180 -11.75 6.31 -24.21
N GLY A 181 -11.31 5.26 -24.91
CA GLY A 181 -10.78 5.35 -26.26
C GLY A 181 -9.27 5.56 -26.32
N PRO A 182 -8.71 5.82 -27.51
CA PRO A 182 -7.27 5.91 -27.72
C PRO A 182 -6.61 7.10 -27.01
N ASP A 183 -7.38 8.15 -26.70
CA ASP A 183 -6.91 9.35 -25.99
C ASP A 183 -7.02 9.24 -24.46
N ALA A 184 -7.54 8.13 -23.92
CA ALA A 184 -7.65 7.94 -22.49
C ALA A 184 -6.25 7.86 -21.86
N ALA A 185 -6.01 8.64 -20.80
CA ALA A 185 -4.72 8.65 -20.13
C ALA A 185 -4.35 7.23 -19.64
N VAL A 186 -3.09 6.84 -19.83
CA VAL A 186 -2.53 5.55 -19.44
C VAL A 186 -1.49 5.77 -18.34
N PRO A 187 -1.61 5.13 -17.17
CA PRO A 187 -0.56 5.19 -16.17
C PRO A 187 0.62 4.34 -16.64
N VAL A 188 1.79 4.97 -16.75
CA VAL A 188 3.05 4.28 -17.02
C VAL A 188 3.84 4.25 -15.74
N PHE A 189 3.73 3.14 -15.01
CA PHE A 189 4.48 2.88 -13.79
C PHE A 189 5.96 2.80 -14.13
N ASN A 190 6.67 3.89 -13.83
CA ASN A 190 8.04 4.14 -14.20
C ASN A 190 8.97 4.10 -13.00
N LEU A 191 8.46 4.29 -11.78
CA LEU A 191 9.25 4.32 -10.56
C LEU A 191 8.64 3.47 -9.45
N THR A 192 9.47 2.75 -8.70
CA THR A 192 9.06 2.13 -7.42
C THR A 192 10.15 2.17 -6.37
N SER A 193 9.75 2.18 -5.10
CA SER A 193 10.65 2.11 -3.96
C SER A 193 10.03 1.25 -2.86
N ALA A 194 10.87 0.55 -2.11
CA ALA A 194 10.45 -0.27 -0.98
C ALA A 194 11.21 0.11 0.29
N TYR A 195 10.49 0.17 1.41
CA TYR A 195 10.99 0.71 2.67
C TYR A 195 10.80 -0.28 3.81
N ALA A 196 11.91 -0.66 4.44
CA ALA A 196 11.85 -1.32 5.74
C ALA A 196 11.70 -0.23 6.82
N LEU A 197 10.64 -0.32 7.60
CA LEU A 197 10.29 0.60 8.66
C LEU A 197 10.49 -0.07 10.01
N TYR A 198 11.15 0.63 10.92
CA TYR A 198 11.43 0.16 12.27
C TYR A 198 11.38 1.35 13.25
N PRO A 199 11.24 1.10 14.56
CA PRO A 199 11.16 2.18 15.52
C PRO A 199 12.56 2.73 15.80
N ALA A 200 12.69 4.05 15.94
CA ALA A 200 13.97 4.70 16.24
C ALA A 200 14.62 4.21 17.55
N SER A 201 13.83 3.64 18.46
CA SER A 201 14.32 3.01 19.70
C SER A 201 15.01 1.66 19.47
N PHE A 202 14.78 1.03 18.32
CA PHE A 202 15.44 -0.21 17.90
C PHE A 202 16.73 0.09 17.13
N ASP A 203 16.66 1.00 16.17
CA ASP A 203 17.81 1.55 15.45
C ASP A 203 17.50 2.99 15.04
N SER A 204 18.37 3.94 15.38
CA SER A 204 18.19 5.35 15.03
C SER A 204 18.83 5.74 13.68
N THR A 205 19.53 4.81 13.04
CA THR A 205 20.28 5.05 11.80
C THR A 205 19.34 5.00 10.61
N THR A 206 19.31 6.06 9.79
CA THR A 206 18.64 5.99 8.49
C THR A 206 19.58 5.37 7.45
N TYR A 207 19.11 4.35 6.73
CA TYR A 207 19.86 3.66 5.70
C TYR A 207 19.26 4.00 4.34
N VAL A 208 19.74 5.07 3.72
CA VAL A 208 19.27 5.49 2.39
C VAL A 208 20.08 4.77 1.32
N ALA A 209 19.41 4.31 0.25
CA ALA A 209 20.09 3.85 -0.95
C ALA A 209 20.93 4.98 -1.57
N GLN A 210 22.16 4.66 -1.99
CA GLN A 210 22.87 5.53 -2.92
C GLN A 210 22.18 5.44 -4.30
N THR A 211 22.25 6.49 -5.12
CA THR A 211 21.65 6.49 -6.47
C THR A 211 22.09 5.27 -7.29
N GLY A 212 21.13 4.47 -7.76
CA GLY A 212 21.38 3.24 -8.51
C GLY A 212 20.93 1.97 -7.78
N MET A 213 21.04 0.81 -8.44
CA MET A 213 20.75 -0.50 -7.83
C MET A 213 21.91 -0.88 -6.91
N SER A 214 21.66 -1.00 -5.61
CA SER A 214 22.65 -1.53 -4.67
C SER A 214 21.97 -2.36 -3.60
N THR A 215 22.46 -3.59 -3.40
CA THR A 215 22.12 -4.40 -2.23
C THR A 215 22.86 -3.93 -0.98
N ALA A 216 23.92 -3.12 -1.13
CA ALA A 216 24.64 -2.49 -0.03
C ALA A 216 24.20 -1.03 0.10
N LEU A 217 23.50 -0.70 1.17
CA LEU A 217 23.04 0.65 1.45
C LEU A 217 24.10 1.44 2.20
N THR A 218 23.85 2.74 2.38
CA THR A 218 24.64 3.55 3.32
C THR A 218 24.73 2.84 4.68
N HIS A 219 25.80 3.10 5.43
CA HIS A 219 26.01 2.52 6.76
C HIS A 219 26.02 0.98 6.84
N GLY A 220 26.22 0.28 5.71
CA GLY A 220 26.48 -1.16 5.67
C GLY A 220 25.23 -2.04 5.78
N ALA A 221 24.02 -1.49 5.69
CA ALA A 221 22.81 -2.30 5.61
C ALA A 221 22.73 -3.08 4.29
N VAL A 222 22.10 -4.25 4.33
CA VAL A 222 21.94 -5.15 3.19
C VAL A 222 20.49 -5.55 3.00
N PHE A 223 20.07 -5.63 1.75
CA PHE A 223 18.74 -6.15 1.40
C PHE A 223 18.83 -7.40 0.51
N LEU A 224 17.96 -8.37 0.78
CA LEU A 224 17.76 -9.57 -0.01
C LEU A 224 16.26 -9.83 -0.24
N ALA A 225 15.88 -10.16 -1.47
CA ALA A 225 14.58 -10.73 -1.79
C ALA A 225 14.78 -12.17 -2.27
N THR A 226 13.89 -13.06 -1.88
CA THR A 226 13.89 -14.47 -2.31
C THR A 226 12.46 -14.86 -2.67
N GLN A 227 12.27 -15.42 -3.86
CA GLN A 227 10.98 -15.97 -4.29
C GLN A 227 10.67 -17.28 -3.57
N GLU A 228 9.42 -17.72 -3.60
CA GLU A 228 8.98 -18.99 -3.00
C GLU A 228 9.80 -20.21 -3.47
N ASP A 229 10.22 -20.23 -4.75
CA ASP A 229 11.05 -21.30 -5.31
C ASP A 229 12.54 -21.23 -4.91
N GLY A 230 12.90 -20.28 -4.04
CA GLY A 230 14.26 -20.03 -3.58
C GLY A 230 15.12 -19.24 -4.57
N SER A 231 14.58 -18.86 -5.73
CA SER A 231 15.30 -18.00 -6.66
C SER A 231 15.42 -16.59 -6.10
N LEU A 232 16.58 -15.97 -6.32
CA LEU A 232 16.72 -14.54 -6.09
C LEU A 232 16.09 -13.83 -7.30
N PRO A 233 15.18 -12.86 -7.10
CA PRO A 233 14.72 -12.05 -8.21
C PRO A 233 15.93 -11.37 -8.85
N ALA A 234 15.91 -11.29 -10.18
CA ALA A 234 17.11 -11.05 -10.96
C ALA A 234 17.86 -9.74 -10.63
N LEU A 235 17.24 -8.77 -9.94
CA LEU A 235 17.86 -7.48 -9.62
C LEU A 235 17.29 -6.88 -8.33
N ALA A 236 18.16 -6.42 -7.42
CA ALA A 236 17.75 -5.71 -6.21
C ALA A 236 17.28 -4.28 -6.53
N THR A 237 16.11 -3.90 -6.01
CA THR A 237 15.54 -2.55 -6.14
C THR A 237 16.29 -1.53 -5.27
N SER A 238 15.96 -0.25 -5.41
CA SER A 238 16.25 0.71 -4.36
C SER A 238 15.44 0.36 -3.12
N PHE A 239 16.18 0.12 -2.04
CA PHE A 239 15.62 -0.11 -0.72
C PHE A 239 16.16 0.94 0.22
N SER A 240 15.35 1.33 1.19
CA SER A 240 15.85 2.14 2.29
C SER A 240 15.26 1.66 3.59
N GLY A 241 16.07 1.76 4.65
CA GLY A 241 15.60 1.59 6.01
C GLY A 241 15.34 2.96 6.60
N VAL A 242 14.12 3.25 7.01
CA VAL A 242 13.77 4.55 7.61
C VAL A 242 12.97 4.37 8.90
N ASN A 243 13.09 5.35 9.80
CA ASN A 243 12.29 5.40 11.01
C ASN A 243 10.87 5.85 10.71
N PHE A 244 9.91 5.40 11.51
CA PHE A 244 8.55 5.93 11.44
C PHE A 244 8.51 7.46 11.61
N GLY A 245 7.75 8.13 10.73
CA GLY A 245 7.61 9.58 10.72
C GLY A 245 8.75 10.35 10.07
N ASP A 246 9.76 9.70 9.48
CA ASP A 246 10.76 10.38 8.66
C ASP A 246 10.17 10.74 7.29
N THR A 247 9.93 12.03 7.07
CA THR A 247 9.42 12.58 5.80
C THR A 247 10.54 13.09 4.89
N ARG A 248 11.81 13.05 5.33
CA ARG A 248 12.92 13.80 4.73
C ARG A 248 13.88 12.96 3.88
N GLY A 249 13.71 11.64 3.84
CA GLY A 249 14.70 10.73 3.26
C GLY A 249 14.08 9.52 2.59
N TRP A 250 13.31 9.74 1.52
CA TRP A 250 12.89 8.66 0.63
C TRP A 250 14.08 8.27 -0.26
N GLY A 251 14.29 6.96 -0.44
CA GLY A 251 15.43 6.41 -1.16
C GLY A 251 15.39 6.72 -2.65
N ALA A 252 16.43 6.33 -3.38
CA ALA A 252 16.39 6.36 -4.84
C ALA A 252 15.17 5.58 -5.35
N ASP A 253 14.65 5.90 -6.52
CA ASP A 253 13.57 5.13 -7.15
C ASP A 253 14.10 4.13 -8.18
N TYR A 254 13.44 2.97 -8.28
CA TYR A 254 13.68 1.98 -9.32
C TYR A 254 13.07 2.41 -10.65
N ASN A 255 13.88 2.58 -11.70
CA ASN A 255 13.36 2.90 -13.03
C ASN A 255 12.80 1.65 -13.75
N TYR A 256 11.49 1.42 -13.61
CA TYR A 256 10.72 0.39 -14.32
C TYR A 256 10.75 0.53 -15.84
N GLU A 257 10.83 1.76 -16.34
CA GLU A 257 10.79 2.01 -17.77
C GLU A 257 12.10 1.57 -18.46
N ALA A 258 13.24 1.76 -17.81
CA ALA A 258 14.55 1.43 -18.37
C ALA A 258 14.84 -0.09 -18.44
N ARG A 259 14.04 -0.95 -17.79
CA ARG A 259 14.29 -2.40 -17.70
C ARG A 259 13.03 -3.23 -17.93
N ILE A 260 12.86 -3.67 -19.16
CA ILE A 260 11.75 -4.55 -19.56
C ILE A 260 11.89 -5.90 -18.83
N GLY A 261 10.86 -6.27 -18.07
CA GLY A 261 10.78 -7.56 -17.37
C GLY A 261 11.12 -7.52 -15.86
N LEU A 262 11.44 -6.35 -15.29
CA LEU A 262 11.46 -6.25 -13.84
C LEU A 262 10.05 -6.03 -13.27
N GLU A 263 9.79 -6.70 -12.16
CA GLU A 263 8.55 -6.66 -11.40
C GLU A 263 8.84 -6.44 -9.90
N LEU A 264 7.82 -6.06 -9.13
CA LEU A 264 7.91 -6.00 -7.66
C LEU A 264 8.15 -7.40 -7.07
N PRO A 265 8.82 -7.54 -5.92
CA PRO A 265 8.89 -8.83 -5.23
C PRO A 265 7.49 -9.39 -4.93
N GLY A 266 7.29 -10.68 -5.15
CA GLY A 266 5.97 -11.30 -4.96
C GLY A 266 4.97 -11.02 -6.09
N SER A 267 5.39 -10.40 -7.18
CA SER A 267 4.53 -10.17 -8.34
C SER A 267 4.13 -11.49 -9.00
N GLY A 268 2.86 -11.62 -9.39
CA GLY A 268 2.37 -12.78 -10.15
C GLY A 268 1.78 -13.90 -9.30
N GLY A 269 1.55 -13.64 -8.01
CA GLY A 269 0.80 -14.53 -7.11
C GLY A 269 1.66 -15.53 -6.33
N SER A 270 2.96 -15.63 -6.60
CA SER A 270 3.91 -16.38 -5.76
C SER A 270 4.49 -15.46 -4.69
N PRO A 271 4.31 -15.75 -3.39
CA PRO A 271 4.85 -14.90 -2.33
C PRO A 271 6.38 -14.83 -2.34
N ALA A 272 6.92 -13.67 -1.96
CA ALA A 272 8.33 -13.48 -1.71
C ALA A 272 8.62 -13.34 -0.21
N THR A 273 9.88 -13.62 0.15
CA THR A 273 10.47 -13.26 1.44
C THR A 273 11.45 -12.12 1.23
N LEU A 274 11.33 -11.05 2.01
CA LEU A 274 12.24 -9.91 2.03
C LEU A 274 13.00 -9.89 3.35
N ALA A 275 14.33 -9.90 3.26
CA ALA A 275 15.23 -9.83 4.40
C ALA A 275 16.05 -8.54 4.34
N TYR A 276 16.03 -7.78 5.43
CA TYR A 276 16.70 -6.50 5.57
C TYR A 276 17.64 -6.49 6.77
N THR A 277 18.93 -6.59 6.52
CA THR A 277 19.96 -6.58 7.56
C THR A 277 20.40 -5.14 7.85
N LEU A 278 20.14 -4.69 9.07
CA LEU A 278 20.58 -3.37 9.57
C LEU A 278 22.10 -3.34 9.73
N GLY A 279 22.75 -2.33 9.17
CA GLY A 279 24.21 -2.25 9.18
C GLY A 279 24.80 -1.98 10.57
N ALA A 280 24.12 -1.19 11.41
CA ALA A 280 24.63 -0.82 12.74
C ALA A 280 24.53 -1.96 13.76
N SER A 281 23.44 -2.75 13.73
CA SER A 281 23.22 -3.85 14.67
C SER A 281 23.56 -5.23 14.10
N GLY A 282 23.54 -5.39 12.78
CA GLY A 282 23.61 -6.70 12.11
C GLY A 282 22.30 -7.49 12.18
N THR A 283 21.25 -6.96 12.81
CA THR A 283 19.95 -7.64 12.92
C THR A 283 19.25 -7.67 11.58
N THR A 284 18.59 -8.80 11.26
CA THR A 284 17.85 -8.96 10.01
C THR A 284 16.34 -8.93 10.27
N LEU A 285 15.67 -7.95 9.66
CA LEU A 285 14.21 -7.87 9.61
C LEU A 285 13.70 -8.73 8.45
N THR A 286 12.81 -9.68 8.72
CA THR A 286 12.29 -10.64 7.74
C THR A 286 10.78 -10.45 7.55
N PHE A 287 10.39 -10.07 6.34
CA PHE A 287 9.00 -9.97 5.90
C PHE A 287 8.69 -11.17 5.00
N THR A 288 7.75 -12.01 5.40
CA THR A 288 7.27 -13.14 4.60
C THR A 288 5.92 -12.83 3.98
N ASN A 289 5.44 -13.72 3.10
CA ASN A 289 4.13 -13.58 2.43
C ASN A 289 4.00 -12.24 1.68
N VAL A 290 5.12 -11.71 1.15
CA VAL A 290 5.10 -10.48 0.39
C VAL A 290 4.56 -10.78 -0.99
N VAL A 291 3.31 -10.39 -1.25
CA VAL A 291 2.66 -10.47 -2.56
C VAL A 291 2.46 -9.05 -3.07
N THR A 292 2.70 -8.85 -4.36
CA THR A 292 2.49 -7.55 -5.01
C THR A 292 1.84 -7.70 -6.37
N ARG A 293 1.37 -6.59 -6.92
CA ARG A 293 0.76 -6.55 -8.24
C ARG A 293 1.83 -6.48 -9.33
N THR A 294 1.62 -7.19 -10.43
CA THR A 294 2.47 -7.03 -11.62
C THR A 294 2.27 -5.63 -12.20
N ARG A 295 3.31 -5.08 -12.83
CA ARG A 295 3.24 -3.80 -13.54
C ARG A 295 2.12 -3.79 -14.59
N ALA A 296 1.94 -4.91 -15.29
CA ALA A 296 0.84 -5.09 -16.24
C ALA A 296 -0.52 -4.93 -15.53
N SER A 297 -0.73 -5.61 -14.41
CA SER A 297 -1.99 -5.50 -13.65
C SER A 297 -2.23 -4.08 -13.13
N LEU A 298 -1.18 -3.38 -12.67
CA LEU A 298 -1.28 -1.98 -12.26
C LEU A 298 -1.68 -1.05 -13.41
N THR A 299 -1.33 -1.40 -14.65
CA THR A 299 -1.59 -0.59 -15.85
C THR A 299 -2.92 -0.91 -16.52
N GLU A 300 -3.34 -2.17 -16.50
CA GLU A 300 -4.45 -2.68 -17.30
C GLU A 300 -5.82 -2.54 -16.64
N SER A 301 -5.96 -2.80 -15.33
CA SER A 301 -7.26 -2.72 -14.66
C SER A 301 -7.16 -2.64 -13.13
N GLY A 302 -8.24 -2.21 -12.47
CA GLY A 302 -8.40 -2.24 -11.01
C GLY A 302 -7.69 -1.12 -10.26
N SER A 303 -6.70 -0.45 -10.87
CA SER A 303 -5.98 0.66 -10.26
C SER A 303 -6.84 1.91 -10.14
N LEU A 304 -6.77 2.56 -8.98
CA LEU A 304 -7.37 3.87 -8.75
C LEU A 304 -6.40 4.97 -9.17
N ALA A 305 -6.95 6.07 -9.68
CA ALA A 305 -6.23 7.31 -9.95
C ALA A 305 -7.14 8.50 -9.66
N ILE A 306 -6.54 9.64 -9.34
CA ILE A 306 -7.28 10.88 -9.20
C ILE A 306 -7.09 11.68 -10.49
N PHE A 307 -8.19 11.93 -11.18
CA PHE A 307 -8.21 12.84 -12.30
C PHE A 307 -8.42 14.25 -11.77
N VAL A 308 -7.50 15.13 -12.06
CA VAL A 308 -7.58 16.55 -11.68
C VAL A 308 -7.85 17.39 -12.92
N LYS A 309 -8.54 18.51 -12.72
CA LYS A 309 -8.71 19.60 -13.68
C LYS A 309 -8.38 20.89 -12.96
N LEU A 310 -7.41 21.63 -13.47
CA LEU A 310 -7.09 22.97 -12.98
C LEU A 310 -8.03 23.96 -13.66
N VAL A 311 -8.91 24.59 -12.90
CA VAL A 311 -9.94 25.49 -13.43
C VAL A 311 -9.40 26.91 -13.46
N THR A 312 -9.53 27.59 -14.60
CA THR A 312 -9.10 28.98 -14.73
C THR A 312 -10.26 29.97 -14.81
N GLN A 313 -9.99 31.20 -14.36
CA GLN A 313 -10.77 32.39 -14.63
C GLN A 313 -9.80 33.55 -14.86
N ASP A 314 -10.01 34.31 -15.94
CA ASP A 314 -9.18 35.47 -16.29
C ASP A 314 -7.66 35.15 -16.38
N GLY A 315 -7.32 33.93 -16.83
CA GLY A 315 -5.93 33.46 -16.96
C GLY A 315 -5.28 32.97 -15.67
N HIS A 316 -6.04 32.88 -14.57
CA HIS A 316 -5.56 32.43 -13.27
C HIS A 316 -6.34 31.24 -12.74
N TYR A 317 -5.68 30.35 -12.03
CA TYR A 317 -6.33 29.22 -11.39
C TYR A 317 -7.24 29.66 -10.24
N THR A 318 -8.42 29.07 -10.17
CA THR A 318 -9.45 29.36 -9.15
C THR A 318 -9.87 28.13 -8.36
N SER A 319 -9.76 26.93 -8.94
CA SER A 319 -9.99 25.68 -8.23
C SER A 319 -9.28 24.50 -8.87
N ILE A 320 -9.25 23.39 -8.13
CA ILE A 320 -8.88 22.06 -8.62
C ILE A 320 -10.14 21.20 -8.52
N ASP A 321 -10.76 20.91 -9.65
CA ASP A 321 -11.82 19.92 -9.72
C ASP A 321 -11.17 18.53 -9.75
N TYR A 322 -11.71 17.58 -8.99
CA TYR A 322 -11.15 16.23 -8.94
C TYR A 322 -12.23 15.16 -9.08
N ARG A 323 -11.82 13.99 -9.60
CA ARG A 323 -12.61 12.77 -9.67
C ARG A 323 -11.74 11.55 -9.39
N TRP A 324 -12.20 10.67 -8.53
CA TRP A 324 -11.59 9.35 -8.38
C TRP A 324 -12.06 8.44 -9.51
N MET A 325 -11.10 7.86 -10.22
CA MET A 325 -11.33 7.00 -11.37
C MET A 325 -10.73 5.62 -11.10
N LYS A 326 -11.42 4.58 -11.53
CA LYS A 326 -10.96 3.20 -11.54
C LYS A 326 -10.67 2.77 -12.96
N ARG A 327 -9.50 2.17 -13.20
CA ARG A 327 -9.17 1.62 -14.51
C ARG A 327 -10.04 0.40 -14.76
N ALA A 328 -10.95 0.48 -15.73
CA ALA A 328 -11.83 -0.64 -16.08
C ALA A 328 -11.19 -1.58 -17.10
N SER A 329 -10.32 -1.06 -17.97
CA SER A 329 -9.53 -1.83 -18.92
C SER A 329 -8.31 -1.04 -19.38
N ALA A 330 -7.44 -1.65 -20.20
CA ALA A 330 -6.25 -1.01 -20.75
C ALA A 330 -6.52 0.27 -21.56
N THR A 331 -7.78 0.56 -21.91
CA THR A 331 -8.18 1.76 -22.67
C THR A 331 -9.39 2.49 -22.07
N SER A 332 -9.80 2.16 -20.84
CA SER A 332 -10.95 2.80 -20.22
C SER A 332 -10.84 2.98 -18.70
N TRP A 333 -11.39 4.08 -18.25
CA TRP A 333 -11.65 4.46 -16.87
C TRP A 333 -13.15 4.52 -16.63
N VAL A 334 -13.55 4.25 -15.40
CA VAL A 334 -14.91 4.52 -14.91
C VAL A 334 -14.79 5.29 -13.60
N PRO A 335 -15.77 6.14 -13.23
CA PRO A 335 -15.80 6.75 -11.92
C PRO A 335 -15.74 5.68 -10.82
N ALA A 336 -14.87 5.86 -9.83
CA ALA A 336 -14.83 4.99 -8.66
C ALA A 336 -16.04 5.27 -7.78
N THR A 337 -16.66 4.22 -7.24
CA THR A 337 -17.80 4.37 -6.33
C THR A 337 -17.35 4.83 -4.94
N ALA A 338 -18.25 5.39 -4.15
CA ALA A 338 -17.95 5.75 -2.77
C ALA A 338 -17.55 4.52 -1.93
N GLU A 339 -18.12 3.35 -2.22
CA GLU A 339 -17.78 2.08 -1.55
C GLU A 339 -16.36 1.63 -1.91
N GLU A 340 -15.96 1.70 -3.18
CA GLU A 340 -14.60 1.34 -3.63
C GLU A 340 -13.52 2.26 -3.01
N ILE A 341 -13.82 3.57 -2.97
CA ILE A 341 -12.95 4.56 -2.33
C ILE A 341 -12.86 4.30 -0.83
N ALA A 342 -14.00 4.04 -0.17
CA ALA A 342 -14.03 3.75 1.26
C ALA A 342 -13.30 2.44 1.62
N LEU A 343 -13.24 1.46 0.73
CA LEU A 343 -12.50 0.21 0.97
C LEU A 343 -10.99 0.37 0.77
N THR A 344 -10.57 1.23 -0.16
CA THR A 344 -9.18 1.25 -0.63
C THR A 344 -8.42 2.47 -0.14
N ILE A 345 -9.03 3.65 -0.07
CA ILE A 345 -8.31 4.90 0.17
C ILE A 345 -8.29 5.20 1.66
N SER A 346 -7.10 5.51 2.20
CA SER A 346 -6.97 5.94 3.59
C SER A 346 -7.89 7.13 3.92
N SER A 347 -8.22 7.32 5.19
CA SER A 347 -9.15 8.40 5.59
C SER A 347 -8.66 9.80 5.23
N GLY A 348 -7.35 9.97 4.99
CA GLY A 348 -6.76 11.24 4.53
C GLY A 348 -7.06 11.55 3.06
N GLY A 349 -7.58 10.59 2.28
CA GLY A 349 -7.83 10.78 0.86
C GLY A 349 -6.54 10.80 0.05
N GLY A 350 -6.47 11.70 -0.93
CA GLY A 350 -5.28 11.98 -1.71
C GLY A 350 -4.67 13.33 -1.37
N TYR A 351 -3.59 13.66 -2.06
CA TYR A 351 -2.89 14.92 -1.96
C TYR A 351 -2.44 15.36 -3.34
N VAL A 352 -2.61 16.64 -3.66
CA VAL A 352 -2.00 17.27 -4.82
C VAL A 352 -0.93 18.23 -4.34
N SER A 353 0.27 18.12 -4.90
CA SER A 353 1.39 19.03 -4.70
C SER A 353 1.72 19.72 -6.02
N ILE A 354 1.88 21.03 -5.99
CA ILE A 354 2.09 21.89 -7.15
C ILE A 354 3.27 22.81 -6.87
N HIS A 355 4.25 22.79 -7.75
CA HIS A 355 5.46 23.61 -7.67
C HIS A 355 5.36 24.78 -8.65
N ARG A 356 5.62 25.99 -8.17
CA ARG A 356 5.56 27.22 -8.97
C ARG A 356 6.96 27.75 -9.28
N ALA A 357 7.22 27.96 -10.56
CA ALA A 357 8.43 28.57 -11.08
C ALA A 357 8.76 29.92 -10.40
N PRO A 358 10.06 30.29 -10.32
CA PRO A 358 11.22 29.55 -10.81
C PRO A 358 11.81 28.57 -9.79
N ALA A 359 11.21 28.37 -8.60
CA ALA A 359 11.85 27.63 -7.51
C ALA A 359 11.01 26.42 -7.09
N TRP A 360 11.62 25.23 -7.04
CA TRP A 360 10.90 24.00 -6.71
C TRP A 360 10.29 24.03 -5.29
N ASN A 361 10.94 24.70 -4.35
CA ASN A 361 10.47 24.83 -2.96
C ASN A 361 9.27 25.78 -2.77
N ASN A 362 8.84 26.48 -3.83
CA ASN A 362 7.65 27.29 -3.81
C ASN A 362 6.45 26.38 -4.17
N GLU A 363 5.93 25.71 -3.15
CA GLU A 363 4.95 24.63 -3.25
C GLU A 363 3.58 25.03 -2.69
N PHE A 364 2.52 24.65 -3.39
CA PHE A 364 1.14 24.62 -2.91
C PHE A 364 0.73 23.16 -2.84
N GLY A 365 0.16 22.77 -1.72
CA GLY A 365 -0.42 21.45 -1.58
C GLY A 365 -1.81 21.49 -0.98
N ALA A 366 -2.64 20.56 -1.40
CA ALA A 366 -4.01 20.43 -0.92
C ALA A 366 -4.42 18.97 -0.78
N GLU A 367 -5.18 18.70 0.28
CA GLU A 367 -5.82 17.40 0.49
C GLU A 367 -6.98 17.23 -0.51
N ILE A 368 -7.06 16.05 -1.10
CA ILE A 368 -8.14 15.60 -1.97
C ILE A 368 -9.02 14.66 -1.16
N PRO A 369 -10.25 15.05 -0.80
CA PRO A 369 -11.11 14.21 0.03
C PRO A 369 -11.38 12.83 -0.60
N ALA A 370 -11.55 11.82 0.25
CA ALA A 370 -11.98 10.47 -0.11
C ALA A 370 -13.49 10.42 -0.47
N GLN A 371 -13.92 11.29 -1.38
CA GLN A 371 -15.26 11.37 -1.95
C GLN A 371 -15.15 11.24 -3.48
N PRO A 372 -16.10 10.61 -4.19
CA PRO A 372 -15.96 10.32 -5.62
C PRO A 372 -15.53 11.49 -6.51
N SER A 373 -15.99 12.69 -6.19
CA SER A 373 -15.59 13.92 -6.89
C SER A 373 -15.82 15.15 -6.03
N GLY A 374 -15.14 16.24 -6.35
CA GLY A 374 -15.34 17.52 -5.68
C GLY A 374 -14.53 18.64 -6.32
N SER A 375 -14.42 19.75 -5.61
CA SER A 375 -13.61 20.90 -6.01
C SER A 375 -12.89 21.46 -4.78
N ILE A 376 -11.62 21.82 -4.97
CA ILE A 376 -10.76 22.41 -3.94
C ILE A 376 -10.47 23.85 -4.37
N ALA A 377 -10.70 24.81 -3.47
CA ALA A 377 -10.42 26.21 -3.75
C ALA A 377 -8.92 26.46 -3.95
N TRP A 378 -8.57 27.19 -5.00
CA TRP A 378 -7.21 27.62 -5.25
C TRP A 378 -6.87 28.83 -4.36
N THR A 379 -5.70 28.80 -3.73
CA THR A 379 -5.31 29.85 -2.76
C THR A 379 -4.17 30.74 -3.25
N TRP A 380 -3.44 30.33 -4.29
CA TRP A 380 -2.38 31.15 -4.88
C TRP A 380 -2.94 32.18 -5.84
N GLN A 381 -3.01 33.43 -5.38
CA GLN A 381 -3.42 34.53 -6.23
C GLN A 381 -2.51 34.66 -7.46
N THR A 382 -3.12 35.06 -8.59
CA THR A 382 -2.44 35.41 -9.85
C THR A 382 -1.56 34.33 -10.47
N THR A 383 -1.74 33.05 -10.12
CA THR A 383 -0.97 31.94 -10.70
C THR A 383 -1.75 31.35 -11.88
N GLY A 384 -1.11 31.22 -13.03
CA GLY A 384 -1.66 30.62 -14.25
C GLY A 384 -0.82 29.45 -14.76
N PRO A 385 -1.15 28.91 -15.96
CA PRO A 385 -0.49 27.73 -16.51
C PRO A 385 1.03 27.86 -16.69
N ASP A 386 1.49 29.04 -17.10
CA ASP A 386 2.92 29.30 -17.35
C ASP A 386 3.76 29.44 -16.07
N ASP A 387 3.12 29.42 -14.90
CA ASP A 387 3.80 29.52 -13.61
C ASP A 387 4.08 28.14 -13.00
N ILE A 388 3.46 27.06 -13.48
CA ILE A 388 3.57 25.73 -12.85
C ILE A 388 4.70 24.91 -13.47
N CYS A 389 5.68 24.56 -12.65
CA CYS A 389 6.86 23.80 -13.06
C CYS A 389 6.81 22.32 -12.65
N GLY A 390 5.76 21.89 -11.98
CA GLY A 390 5.55 20.48 -11.62
C GLY A 390 4.25 20.29 -10.85
N LEU A 391 3.57 19.18 -11.10
CA LEU A 391 2.38 18.78 -10.37
C LEU A 391 2.46 17.29 -10.07
N ALA A 392 2.31 16.92 -8.81
CA ALA A 392 2.24 15.54 -8.36
C ALA A 392 0.90 15.29 -7.66
N VAL A 393 0.32 14.11 -7.91
CA VAL A 393 -0.85 13.64 -7.18
C VAL A 393 -0.50 12.32 -6.54
N SER A 394 -0.81 12.18 -5.26
CA SER A 394 -0.52 10.98 -4.49
C SER A 394 -1.67 10.58 -3.58
N PHE A 395 -1.75 9.32 -3.22
CA PHE A 395 -2.64 8.83 -2.17
C PHE A 395 -2.08 7.57 -1.54
N ASP A 396 -2.44 7.35 -0.28
CA ASP A 396 -2.13 6.11 0.43
C ASP A 396 -3.35 5.21 0.43
N ASP A 397 -3.17 3.97 -0.01
CA ASP A 397 -4.20 2.95 0.13
C ASP A 397 -4.15 2.29 1.53
N LYS A 398 -5.27 1.70 1.93
CA LYS A 398 -5.44 0.99 3.20
C LYS A 398 -4.71 -0.34 3.23
N LEU A 399 -4.08 -0.75 2.12
CA LEU A 399 -3.29 -1.97 1.98
C LEU A 399 -1.79 -1.66 2.03
N GLY A 400 -1.43 -0.40 2.28
CA GLY A 400 -0.08 0.11 2.50
C GLY A 400 0.75 0.23 1.24
N LEU A 401 0.13 0.53 0.11
CA LEU A 401 0.83 1.13 -1.03
C LEU A 401 0.60 2.63 -1.04
N ARG A 402 1.68 3.38 -1.28
CA ARG A 402 1.60 4.78 -1.67
C ARG A 402 1.65 4.88 -3.18
N HIS A 403 0.64 5.51 -3.76
CA HIS A 403 0.53 5.74 -5.19
C HIS A 403 0.88 7.18 -5.50
N PHE A 404 1.70 7.40 -6.53
CA PHE A 404 1.94 8.71 -7.14
C PHE A 404 1.45 8.63 -8.59
N VAL A 405 0.17 8.96 -8.81
CA VAL A 405 -0.52 8.82 -10.08
C VAL A 405 -1.49 9.99 -10.23
N GLY A 406 -1.50 10.62 -11.41
CA GLY A 406 -2.33 11.82 -11.65
C GLY A 406 -1.52 13.12 -11.77
N GLY A 407 -0.20 13.06 -11.64
CA GLY A 407 0.71 14.19 -11.86
C GLY A 407 0.82 14.62 -13.32
N ALA A 408 1.42 15.79 -13.53
CA ALA A 408 1.70 16.37 -14.84
C ALA A 408 3.07 17.06 -14.89
N ASP A 409 3.70 16.96 -16.05
CA ASP A 409 4.92 17.70 -16.38
C ASP A 409 4.60 19.19 -16.62
N ALA A 410 5.61 20.04 -16.45
CA ALA A 410 5.51 21.45 -16.75
C ALA A 410 5.22 21.71 -18.24
N ASN A 411 4.60 22.85 -18.53
CA ASN A 411 4.47 23.33 -19.91
C ASN A 411 5.85 23.64 -20.50
N ALA A 412 5.94 23.56 -21.83
CA ALA A 412 7.19 23.83 -22.54
C ALA A 412 7.74 25.24 -22.21
N GLY A 413 8.96 25.31 -21.70
CA GLY A 413 9.62 26.56 -21.34
C GLY A 413 9.48 26.96 -19.86
N VAL A 414 8.63 26.28 -19.09
CA VAL A 414 8.50 26.49 -17.64
C VAL A 414 9.46 25.54 -16.92
N THR A 415 10.31 26.06 -16.03
CA THR A 415 11.29 25.25 -15.28
C THR A 415 11.41 25.73 -13.84
N CYS A 416 11.80 24.81 -12.96
CA CYS A 416 12.19 25.13 -11.61
C CYS A 416 13.68 24.83 -11.38
N THR A 417 14.32 25.67 -10.57
CA THR A 417 15.62 25.39 -9.97
C THR A 417 15.40 24.62 -8.67
N PHE A 418 16.11 23.49 -8.52
CA PHE A 418 16.15 22.66 -7.32
C PHE A 418 17.10 23.20 -6.27
#